data_AF-A0A7Y4QKC8-F1
#
_entry.id   AF-A0A7Y4QKC8-F1
#
_cell.length_a   1.000
_cell.length_b   1.000
_cell.length_c   1.000
_cell.angle_alpha   90.00
_cell.angle_beta   90.00
_cell.angle_gamma   90.00
#
_symmetry.space_group_name_H-M   'P 1'
#
loop_
_entity.id
_entity.type
_entity.pdbx_description
1 polymer ?
#
loop_
_entity_poly.entity_id
_entity_poly.type
_entity_poly.pdbx_seq_one_letter_code
_entity_poly.pdbx_strand_id
1 'polypeptide(L)'
;MRLTRTHRSADSLVRAFQTPLPDSRTRLSALRRRSAFTLVEIAISMAIIGFAVVAIIGVLPLGLNVQKDNREETIINNEANFFMDAIRSGARGLDDLTNHVYAITNFWTKYNTTTDPWTPINSGGDGFVYTDSDVNSFPAKPFWPITNGAAIVGVLSTPKFTGNQSNYVVAYTYAMSGSAGEQLPQTQANIQNFAFAHRMIVEIYPVPNADANSPSGGKLVNNLHEVRLTFRWPLYANGKSGSGRQTYRTIAGGRLLPAPPPSPPLHWFFHPEQYSQAQ
;
A
#
# COMPACT_ATOMS: atom_id res chain seq x y z
N MET A 1 20.75 -39.61 -116.59
CA MET A 1 20.16 -40.82 -115.96
C MET A 1 18.84 -40.40 -115.31
N ARG A 2 17.75 -41.19 -115.48
CA ARG A 2 16.46 -41.21 -114.72
C ARG A 2 16.06 -39.94 -113.89
N LEU A 3 14.89 -39.31 -114.04
CA LEU A 3 13.58 -39.74 -114.56
C LEU A 3 12.68 -38.57 -115.05
N THR A 4 11.75 -38.91 -115.94
CA THR A 4 10.41 -38.30 -116.19
C THR A 4 9.62 -38.03 -114.88
N ARG A 5 8.54 -37.23 -114.73
CA ARG A 5 7.30 -36.93 -115.52
C ARG A 5 6.50 -35.87 -114.69
N THR A 6 5.35 -35.23 -115.00
CA THR A 6 4.32 -35.26 -116.07
C THR A 6 3.64 -33.86 -116.16
N HIS A 7 2.88 -33.59 -117.23
CA HIS A 7 1.96 -32.45 -117.40
C HIS A 7 0.57 -32.72 -116.79
N ARG A 8 -0.13 -31.72 -116.21
CA ARG A 8 -1.61 -31.52 -116.30
C ARG A 8 -2.14 -30.32 -115.51
N SER A 9 -3.30 -29.82 -115.94
CA SER A 9 -4.16 -28.86 -115.20
C SER A 9 -5.48 -29.51 -114.77
N ALA A 10 -6.04 -28.99 -113.68
CA ALA A 10 -7.45 -28.89 -113.27
C ALA A 10 -7.41 -27.93 -112.05
N ASP A 11 -8.16 -26.83 -111.93
CA ASP A 11 -9.58 -26.55 -112.23
C ASP A 11 -10.53 -27.18 -111.19
N SER A 12 -11.57 -26.41 -110.81
CA SER A 12 -12.29 -26.46 -109.51
C SER A 12 -11.38 -26.08 -108.30
N LEU A 13 -11.86 -25.40 -107.24
CA LEU A 13 -13.13 -25.54 -106.52
C LEU A 13 -13.69 -24.21 -105.94
N VAL A 14 -15.00 -24.25 -105.62
CA VAL A 14 -15.74 -23.37 -104.67
C VAL A 14 -15.81 -21.88 -105.00
N ARG A 15 -16.88 -21.51 -105.72
CA ARG A 15 -17.62 -20.26 -105.43
C ARG A 15 -18.28 -20.37 -104.06
N ALA A 16 -18.46 -19.21 -103.42
CA ALA A 16 -19.45 -18.92 -102.38
C ALA A 16 -19.38 -19.74 -101.07
N PHE A 17 -18.97 -19.06 -100.00
CA PHE A 17 -19.89 -18.86 -98.87
C PHE A 17 -19.58 -17.52 -98.16
N GLN A 18 -20.40 -16.50 -98.40
CA GLN A 18 -20.21 -15.15 -97.83
C GLN A 18 -21.23 -14.93 -96.70
N THR A 19 -21.00 -15.57 -95.56
CA THR A 19 -21.81 -15.38 -94.35
C THR A 19 -21.38 -14.13 -93.59
N PRO A 20 -22.32 -13.28 -93.13
CA PRO A 20 -22.00 -12.18 -92.22
C PRO A 20 -21.60 -12.74 -90.85
N LEU A 21 -20.52 -12.19 -90.28
CA LEU A 21 -20.10 -12.48 -88.90
C LEU A 21 -21.05 -11.80 -87.89
N PRO A 22 -21.21 -12.35 -86.67
CA PRO A 22 -22.28 -11.96 -85.76
C PRO A 22 -22.12 -10.56 -85.14
N ASP A 23 -23.26 -9.94 -84.85
CA ASP A 23 -23.44 -8.65 -84.18
C ASP A 23 -22.69 -8.64 -82.84
N SER A 24 -21.52 -7.99 -82.83
CA SER A 24 -20.56 -7.99 -81.72
C SER A 24 -20.98 -7.04 -80.59
N ARG A 25 -22.12 -7.33 -79.97
CA ARG A 25 -22.64 -6.60 -78.81
C ARG A 25 -21.70 -6.77 -77.63
N THR A 26 -20.81 -5.81 -77.45
CA THR A 26 -20.03 -5.60 -76.23
C THR A 26 -20.98 -5.45 -75.04
N ARG A 27 -21.23 -6.57 -74.36
CA ARG A 27 -21.84 -6.54 -73.03
C ARG A 27 -20.86 -5.82 -72.12
N LEU A 28 -21.09 -4.53 -71.92
CA LEU A 28 -20.48 -3.77 -70.83
C LEU A 28 -20.70 -4.57 -69.55
N SER A 29 -19.62 -5.13 -69.02
CA SER A 29 -19.62 -5.85 -67.75
C SER A 29 -19.97 -4.84 -66.68
N ALA A 30 -21.26 -4.81 -66.32
CA ALA A 30 -21.78 -3.86 -65.33
C ALA A 30 -20.90 -3.95 -64.08
N LEU A 31 -20.21 -2.86 -63.76
CA LEU A 31 -19.43 -2.74 -62.54
C LEU A 31 -20.38 -3.02 -61.39
N ARG A 32 -20.31 -4.25 -60.87
CA ARG A 32 -21.18 -4.75 -59.80
C ARG A 32 -20.88 -3.90 -58.59
N ARG A 33 -21.67 -2.85 -58.39
CA ARG A 33 -21.71 -2.06 -57.16
C ARG A 33 -22.09 -3.02 -56.04
N ARG A 34 -21.07 -3.64 -55.43
CA ARG A 34 -21.17 -4.08 -54.04
C ARG A 34 -21.61 -2.85 -53.29
N SER A 35 -22.72 -2.93 -52.57
CA SER A 35 -23.15 -1.87 -51.68
C SER A 35 -22.06 -1.64 -50.66
N ALA A 36 -21.32 -0.53 -50.80
CA ALA A 36 -20.65 0.07 -49.68
C ALA A 36 -21.72 0.48 -48.66
N PHE A 37 -21.38 0.47 -47.38
CA PHE A 37 -22.30 0.85 -46.31
C PHE A 37 -22.92 2.22 -46.58
N THR A 38 -24.22 2.35 -46.30
CA THR A 38 -24.93 3.61 -46.39
C THR A 38 -24.39 4.61 -45.38
N LEU A 39 -24.56 5.90 -45.67
CA LEU A 39 -24.11 6.98 -44.78
C LEU A 39 -24.69 6.83 -43.37
N VAL A 40 -25.94 6.37 -43.24
CA VAL A 40 -26.59 6.16 -41.94
C VAL A 40 -26.03 4.95 -41.17
N GLU A 41 -25.66 3.85 -41.84
CA GLU A 41 -25.00 2.71 -41.18
C GLU A 41 -23.62 3.10 -40.63
N ILE A 42 -22.83 3.87 -41.39
CA ILE A 42 -21.54 4.39 -40.94
C ILE A 42 -21.74 5.37 -39.78
N ALA A 43 -22.71 6.29 -39.87
CA ALA A 43 -23.00 7.26 -38.80
C ALA A 43 -23.42 6.59 -37.48
N ILE A 44 -24.31 5.60 -37.54
CA ILE A 44 -24.73 4.83 -36.35
C ILE A 44 -23.54 4.03 -35.80
N SER A 45 -22.72 3.42 -36.66
CA SER A 45 -21.53 2.68 -36.24
C SER A 45 -20.53 3.57 -35.51
N MET A 46 -20.24 4.76 -36.04
CA MET A 46 -19.36 5.75 -35.39
C MET A 46 -19.94 6.29 -34.09
N ALA A 47 -21.27 6.47 -33.99
CA ALA A 47 -21.94 6.87 -32.75
C ALA A 47 -21.81 5.81 -31.65
N ILE A 48 -22.02 4.52 -31.98
CA ILE A 48 -21.89 3.40 -31.05
C ILE A 48 -20.43 3.24 -30.60
N ILE A 49 -19.46 3.32 -31.53
CA ILE A 49 -18.03 3.26 -31.22
C ILE A 49 -17.62 4.43 -30.32
N GLY A 50 -18.07 5.66 -30.62
CA GLY A 50 -17.80 6.84 -29.81
C GLY A 50 -18.32 6.70 -28.36
N PHE A 51 -19.56 6.21 -28.20
CA PHE A 51 -20.13 5.91 -26.88
C PHE A 51 -19.34 4.84 -26.13
N ALA A 52 -18.97 3.75 -26.78
CA ALA A 52 -18.19 2.67 -26.18
C ALA A 52 -16.79 3.11 -25.72
N VAL A 53 -16.10 3.94 -26.52
CA VAL A 53 -14.79 4.50 -26.16
C VAL A 53 -14.89 5.44 -24.96
N VAL A 54 -15.91 6.29 -24.90
CA VAL A 54 -16.17 7.15 -23.72
C VAL A 54 -16.45 6.31 -22.47
N ALA A 55 -17.22 5.23 -22.58
CA ALA A 55 -17.49 4.33 -21.45
C ALA A 55 -16.22 3.63 -20.93
N ILE A 56 -15.38 3.09 -21.83
CA ILE A 56 -14.14 2.39 -21.45
C ILE A 56 -13.13 3.36 -20.81
N ILE A 57 -12.92 4.53 -21.42
CA ILE A 57 -11.98 5.54 -20.90
C ILE A 57 -12.51 6.14 -19.59
N GLY A 58 -13.83 6.29 -19.42
CA GLY A 58 -14.43 6.78 -18.17
C GLY A 58 -14.27 5.84 -16.97
N VAL A 59 -14.25 4.51 -17.20
CA VAL A 59 -14.13 3.50 -16.12
C VAL A 59 -12.66 3.18 -15.79
N LEU A 60 -11.72 3.34 -16.73
CA LEU A 60 -10.31 3.00 -16.51
C LEU A 60 -9.66 3.72 -15.29
N PRO A 61 -9.87 5.03 -15.04
CA PRO A 61 -9.37 5.70 -13.84
C PRO A 61 -9.91 5.10 -12.53
N LEU A 62 -11.17 4.66 -12.50
CA LEU A 62 -11.76 3.99 -11.34
C LEU A 62 -11.11 2.62 -11.12
N GLY A 63 -10.90 1.84 -12.18
CA GLY A 63 -10.24 0.54 -12.12
C GLY A 63 -8.78 0.63 -11.65
N LEU A 64 -8.06 1.70 -11.98
CA LEU A 64 -6.70 1.96 -11.48
C LEU A 64 -6.69 2.33 -10.00
N ASN A 65 -7.62 3.18 -9.55
CA ASN A 65 -7.74 3.52 -8.13
C ASN A 65 -8.07 2.29 -7.29
N VAL A 66 -9.04 1.46 -7.68
CA VAL A 66 -9.37 0.21 -6.94
C VAL A 66 -8.17 -0.75 -6.85
N GLN A 67 -7.38 -0.90 -7.92
CA GLN A 67 -6.15 -1.71 -7.87
C GLN A 67 -5.11 -1.13 -6.90
N LYS A 68 -4.97 0.20 -6.88
CA LYS A 68 -4.09 0.90 -5.96
C LYS A 68 -4.54 0.73 -4.51
N ASP A 69 -5.81 0.98 -4.22
CA ASP A 69 -6.37 0.92 -2.87
C ASP A 69 -6.26 -0.51 -2.30
N ASN A 70 -6.57 -1.54 -3.10
CA ASN A 70 -6.38 -2.95 -2.73
C ASN A 70 -4.89 -3.28 -2.46
N ARG A 71 -3.95 -2.67 -3.20
CA ARG A 71 -2.50 -2.85 -2.99
C ARG A 71 -2.06 -2.21 -1.68
N GLU A 72 -2.46 -0.95 -1.43
CA GLU A 72 -2.14 -0.24 -0.20
C GLU A 72 -2.73 -0.97 1.03
N GLU A 73 -3.98 -1.45 0.95
CA GLU A 73 -4.57 -2.30 1.99
C GLU A 73 -3.81 -3.61 2.21
N THR A 74 -3.34 -4.29 1.15
CA THR A 74 -2.55 -5.52 1.28
C THR A 74 -1.22 -5.28 2.00
N ILE A 75 -0.54 -4.17 1.68
CA ILE A 75 0.71 -3.75 2.32
C ILE A 75 0.47 -3.49 3.82
N ILE A 76 -0.55 -2.70 4.15
CA ILE A 76 -0.91 -2.36 5.54
C ILE A 76 -1.28 -3.61 6.35
N ASN A 77 -2.00 -4.58 5.77
CA ASN A 77 -2.32 -5.84 6.46
C ASN A 77 -1.07 -6.67 6.79
N ASN A 78 -0.09 -6.75 5.88
CA ASN A 78 1.15 -7.48 6.12
C ASN A 78 1.99 -6.80 7.24
N GLU A 79 2.15 -5.48 7.14
CA GLU A 79 2.96 -4.70 8.08
C GLU A 79 2.31 -4.57 9.46
N ALA A 80 0.98 -4.57 9.54
CA ALA A 80 0.26 -4.61 10.80
C ALA A 80 0.54 -5.88 11.61
N ASN A 81 0.61 -7.06 10.96
CA ASN A 81 0.98 -8.30 11.63
C ASN A 81 2.44 -8.23 12.13
N PHE A 82 3.35 -7.77 11.27
CA PHE A 82 4.77 -7.64 11.59
C PHE A 82 5.04 -6.69 12.77
N PHE A 83 4.47 -5.48 12.76
CA PHE A 83 4.61 -4.53 13.88
C PHE A 83 3.93 -5.05 15.16
N MET A 84 2.83 -5.79 15.05
CA MET A 84 2.15 -6.37 16.21
C MET A 84 3.01 -7.45 16.88
N ASP A 85 3.58 -8.37 16.12
CA ASP A 85 4.47 -9.42 16.65
C ASP A 85 5.80 -8.85 17.15
N ALA A 86 6.34 -7.81 16.48
CA ALA A 86 7.51 -7.05 16.94
C ALA A 86 7.32 -6.47 18.35
N ILE A 87 6.18 -5.80 18.60
CA ILE A 87 5.82 -5.23 19.91
C ILE A 87 5.62 -6.35 20.94
N ARG A 88 4.83 -7.39 20.62
CA ARG A 88 4.55 -8.52 21.52
C ARG A 88 5.78 -9.31 21.98
N SER A 89 6.80 -9.40 21.13
CA SER A 89 7.96 -10.28 21.34
C SER A 89 9.18 -9.60 22.00
N GLY A 90 9.09 -8.30 22.29
CA GLY A 90 10.22 -7.57 22.88
C GLY A 90 11.38 -7.35 21.91
N ALA A 91 11.07 -7.05 20.65
CA ALA A 91 12.00 -6.50 19.65
C ALA A 91 13.20 -7.34 19.19
N ARG A 92 13.18 -8.67 19.37
CA ARG A 92 14.33 -9.54 19.08
C ARG A 92 14.59 -9.65 17.57
N GLY A 93 15.72 -9.12 17.09
CA GLY A 93 16.22 -9.32 15.71
C GLY A 93 15.62 -8.39 14.64
N LEU A 94 15.26 -7.16 15.01
CA LEU A 94 14.47 -6.24 14.17
C LEU A 94 15.26 -5.08 13.54
N ASP A 95 16.55 -5.26 13.25
CA ASP A 95 17.41 -4.13 12.86
C ASP A 95 17.00 -3.45 11.53
N ASP A 96 16.32 -4.17 10.65
CA ASP A 96 15.76 -3.65 9.39
C ASP A 96 14.60 -2.64 9.57
N LEU A 97 14.03 -2.52 10.78
CA LEU A 97 13.05 -1.45 11.06
C LEU A 97 13.65 -0.04 10.87
N THR A 98 14.98 0.11 11.03
CA THR A 98 15.68 1.39 10.83
C THR A 98 15.64 1.88 9.38
N ASN A 99 15.50 0.97 8.41
CA ASN A 99 15.34 1.33 7.01
C ASN A 99 13.93 1.88 6.71
N HIS A 100 12.93 1.54 7.53
CA HIS A 100 11.51 1.74 7.22
C HIS A 100 10.79 2.74 8.15
N VAL A 101 11.15 2.79 9.44
CA VAL A 101 10.62 3.75 10.42
C VAL A 101 11.53 4.97 10.46
N TYR A 102 11.15 6.04 9.76
CA TYR A 102 12.01 7.22 9.62
C TYR A 102 11.84 8.25 10.75
N ALA A 103 10.68 8.25 11.43
CA ALA A 103 10.44 9.08 12.60
C ALA A 103 9.40 8.44 13.56
N ILE A 104 9.54 8.73 14.85
CA ILE A 104 8.51 8.47 15.87
C ILE A 104 8.32 9.76 16.69
N THR A 105 7.08 10.06 17.08
CA THR A 105 6.77 11.10 18.07
C THR A 105 5.92 10.54 19.21
N ASN A 106 6.10 11.06 20.42
CA ASN A 106 5.21 10.84 21.55
C ASN A 106 4.70 12.17 22.08
N PHE A 107 3.40 12.43 21.94
CA PHE A 107 2.76 13.59 22.57
C PHE A 107 2.27 13.19 23.96
N TRP A 108 2.83 13.81 25.00
CA TRP A 108 2.59 13.44 26.38
C TRP A 108 1.90 14.55 27.18
N THR A 109 1.17 14.17 28.24
CA THR A 109 0.58 15.11 29.19
C THR A 109 0.64 14.53 30.61
N LYS A 110 1.18 15.30 31.55
CA LYS A 110 1.31 14.97 32.98
C LYS A 110 0.19 15.63 33.77
N TYR A 111 -0.47 14.86 34.64
CA TYR A 111 -1.64 15.27 35.39
C TYR A 111 -1.36 15.38 36.90
N ASN A 112 -2.13 16.23 37.56
CA ASN A 112 -2.23 16.29 39.02
C ASN A 112 -3.21 15.20 39.48
N THR A 113 -2.71 14.23 40.25
CA THR A 113 -3.50 13.14 40.82
C THR A 113 -4.10 13.49 42.18
N THR A 114 -3.81 14.67 42.73
CA THR A 114 -4.32 15.18 44.01
C THR A 114 -5.63 15.96 43.84
N THR A 115 -6.05 16.26 42.60
CA THR A 115 -7.38 16.82 42.30
C THR A 115 -8.28 15.76 41.68
N ASP A 116 -9.59 15.80 41.99
CA ASP A 116 -10.62 15.05 41.26
C ASP A 116 -11.59 16.04 40.60
N PRO A 117 -11.72 16.08 39.25
CA PRO A 117 -10.96 15.29 38.27
C PRO A 117 -9.46 15.64 38.22
N TRP A 118 -8.66 14.72 37.68
CA TRP A 118 -7.23 14.95 37.44
C TRP A 118 -7.03 16.12 36.46
N THR A 119 -6.24 17.11 36.87
CA THR A 119 -6.00 18.33 36.08
C THR A 119 -4.66 18.28 35.34
N PRO A 120 -4.54 18.75 34.08
CA PRO A 120 -3.26 18.76 33.37
C PRO A 120 -2.31 19.80 33.97
N ILE A 121 -1.06 19.40 34.26
CA ILE A 121 0.00 20.29 34.77
C ILE A 121 0.92 20.76 33.64
N ASN A 122 1.36 19.83 32.80
CA ASN A 122 2.40 20.04 31.79
C ASN A 122 2.19 19.07 30.62
N SER A 123 2.50 19.50 29.40
CA SER A 123 2.42 18.68 28.20
C SER A 123 3.53 19.04 27.22
N GLY A 124 3.86 18.11 26.33
CA GLY A 124 4.92 18.32 25.35
C GLY A 124 4.94 17.24 24.28
N GLY A 125 5.93 17.35 23.40
CA GLY A 125 6.27 16.31 22.44
C GLY A 125 7.70 15.82 22.69
N ASP A 126 7.88 14.51 22.56
CA ASP A 126 9.18 13.90 22.33
C ASP A 126 9.24 13.44 20.86
N GLY A 127 10.37 13.61 20.19
CA GLY A 127 10.58 13.24 18.79
C GLY A 127 11.87 12.47 18.60
N PHE A 128 11.83 11.43 17.76
CA PHE A 128 12.93 10.50 17.53
C PHE A 128 13.10 10.27 16.02
N VAL A 129 14.32 10.40 15.52
CA VAL A 129 14.72 10.03 14.15
C VAL A 129 16.03 9.22 14.20
N TYR A 130 16.48 8.70 13.05
CA TYR A 130 17.69 7.86 13.00
C TYR A 130 18.96 8.58 13.50
N THR A 131 19.04 9.91 13.33
CA THR A 131 20.23 10.71 13.64
C THR A 131 20.12 11.58 14.88
N ASP A 132 18.92 11.74 15.47
CA ASP A 132 18.66 12.73 16.52
C ASP A 132 17.42 12.40 17.36
N SER A 133 17.28 13.05 18.52
CA SER A 133 16.07 13.02 19.35
C SER A 133 15.90 14.29 20.19
N ASP A 134 14.74 14.94 20.13
CA ASP A 134 14.36 15.95 21.12
C ASP A 134 13.37 15.34 22.12
N VAL A 135 13.82 15.13 23.35
CA VAL A 135 12.99 14.60 24.45
C VAL A 135 12.81 15.67 25.50
N ASN A 136 11.55 16.02 25.77
CA ASN A 136 11.13 17.04 26.72
C ASN A 136 10.41 16.44 27.94
N SER A 137 10.02 15.16 27.89
CA SER A 137 9.39 14.46 29.03
C SER A 137 10.35 14.23 30.21
N PHE A 138 11.67 14.26 30.00
CA PHE A 138 12.68 14.03 31.04
C PHE A 138 13.49 15.32 31.37
N PRO A 139 13.88 15.56 32.64
CA PRO A 139 14.56 16.81 33.04
C PRO A 139 15.97 16.99 32.45
N ALA A 140 16.71 15.89 32.29
CA ALA A 140 17.98 15.87 31.60
C ALA A 140 17.71 15.50 30.14
N LYS A 141 17.76 16.49 29.23
CA LYS A 141 17.60 16.28 27.77
C LYS A 141 18.66 15.30 27.26
N PRO A 142 18.29 14.07 26.86
CA PRO A 142 19.21 13.02 26.46
C PRO A 142 19.16 12.76 24.95
N PHE A 143 20.22 12.16 24.41
CA PHE A 143 20.34 11.82 23.00
C PHE A 143 20.08 10.32 22.79
N TRP A 144 18.88 9.98 22.33
CA TRP A 144 18.38 8.61 22.12
C TRP A 144 17.77 8.44 20.72
N PRO A 145 18.56 8.56 19.64
CA PRO A 145 18.08 8.32 18.28
C PRO A 145 17.69 6.85 18.05
N ILE A 146 16.74 6.63 17.13
CA ILE A 146 16.21 5.30 16.78
C ILE A 146 17.13 4.55 15.81
N THR A 147 18.31 4.16 16.30
CA THR A 147 19.41 3.57 15.53
C THR A 147 19.36 2.05 15.36
N ASN A 148 18.38 1.36 15.94
CA ASN A 148 18.16 -0.09 15.82
C ASN A 148 16.69 -0.47 16.09
N GLY A 149 16.32 -1.71 15.77
CA GLY A 149 14.94 -2.21 15.94
C GLY A 149 14.45 -2.23 17.39
N ALA A 150 15.35 -2.46 18.35
CA ALA A 150 15.02 -2.44 19.77
C ALA A 150 14.70 -1.02 20.27
N ALA A 151 15.40 0.01 19.78
CA ALA A 151 15.05 1.39 20.09
C ALA A 151 13.68 1.78 19.52
N ILE A 152 13.44 1.41 18.26
CA ILE A 152 12.15 1.66 17.58
C ILE A 152 11.00 1.01 18.36
N VAL A 153 11.02 -0.31 18.54
CA VAL A 153 9.96 -1.02 19.27
C VAL A 153 9.89 -0.60 20.73
N GLY A 154 11.02 -0.22 21.34
CA GLY A 154 11.07 0.36 22.69
C GLY A 154 10.17 1.58 22.83
N VAL A 155 10.30 2.57 21.94
CA VAL A 155 9.43 3.76 21.94
C VAL A 155 7.99 3.39 21.54
N LEU A 156 7.80 2.54 20.53
CA LEU A 156 6.45 2.11 20.08
C LEU A 156 5.66 1.41 21.20
N SER A 157 6.33 0.65 22.07
CA SER A 157 5.70 -0.12 23.14
C SER A 157 5.35 0.72 24.39
N THR A 158 5.56 2.04 24.36
CA THR A 158 5.23 2.92 25.48
C THR A 158 3.74 2.81 25.83
N PRO A 159 3.38 2.49 27.09
CA PRO A 159 1.97 2.35 27.48
C PRO A 159 1.22 3.68 27.35
N LYS A 160 -0.09 3.60 27.07
CA LYS A 160 -0.97 4.78 26.95
C LYS A 160 -0.93 5.66 28.21
N PHE A 161 -0.73 5.04 29.37
CA PHE A 161 -0.62 5.71 30.66
C PHE A 161 0.60 5.20 31.43
N THR A 162 1.38 6.12 31.99
CA THR A 162 2.57 5.85 32.81
C THR A 162 2.43 6.63 34.11
N GLY A 163 1.84 6.00 35.14
CA GLY A 163 1.52 6.68 36.40
C GLY A 163 0.54 7.85 36.17
N ASN A 164 1.00 9.09 36.35
CA ASN A 164 0.23 10.31 36.10
C ASN A 164 0.45 10.93 34.70
N GLN A 165 1.15 10.26 33.79
CA GLN A 165 1.37 10.72 32.41
C GLN A 165 0.49 9.94 31.42
N SER A 166 -0.16 10.63 30.49
CA SER A 166 -0.69 10.02 29.26
C SER A 166 0.32 10.18 28.11
N ASN A 167 0.30 9.21 27.19
CA ASN A 167 1.16 9.15 26.01
C ASN A 167 0.32 8.99 24.73
N TYR A 168 0.87 9.41 23.59
CA TYR A 168 0.28 9.24 22.27
C TYR A 168 1.39 9.07 21.25
N VAL A 169 1.76 7.80 21.00
CA VAL A 169 2.87 7.42 20.15
C VAL A 169 2.43 7.31 18.70
N VAL A 170 3.18 7.94 17.81
CA VAL A 170 2.92 8.01 16.38
C VAL A 170 4.20 7.71 15.62
N ALA A 171 4.24 6.56 14.93
CA ALA A 171 5.28 6.21 13.98
C ALA A 171 4.96 6.79 12.59
N TYR A 172 6.01 7.15 11.87
CA TYR A 172 5.98 7.52 10.46
C TYR A 172 6.87 6.55 9.69
N THR A 173 6.28 5.94 8.67
CA THR A 173 6.76 4.67 8.13
C THR A 173 6.62 4.61 6.62
N TYR A 174 7.67 4.17 5.95
CA TYR A 174 7.61 3.71 4.57
C TYR A 174 7.24 2.23 4.53
N ALA A 175 6.63 1.81 3.43
CA ALA A 175 6.30 0.41 3.18
C ALA A 175 7.57 -0.47 3.17
N MET A 176 7.48 -1.59 3.89
CA MET A 176 8.44 -2.70 3.89
C MET A 176 8.23 -3.61 2.68
N SER A 177 7.02 -3.60 2.10
CA SER A 177 6.68 -4.34 0.90
C SER A 177 6.19 -3.42 -0.22
N GLY A 178 6.76 -3.57 -1.42
CA GLY A 178 6.53 -2.65 -2.53
C GLY A 178 7.07 -3.16 -3.86
N SER A 179 7.20 -2.26 -4.82
CA SER A 179 7.99 -2.46 -6.03
C SER A 179 9.47 -2.47 -5.65
N ALA A 180 10.33 -3.15 -6.40
CA ALA A 180 11.78 -3.11 -6.18
C ALA A 180 12.36 -1.69 -6.29
N GLY A 181 11.67 -0.76 -6.97
CA GLY A 181 12.00 0.67 -7.00
C GLY A 181 11.45 1.50 -5.85
N GLU A 182 10.56 0.95 -5.02
CA GLU A 182 10.00 1.61 -3.80
C GLU A 182 10.64 1.06 -2.51
N GLN A 183 11.17 -0.16 -2.55
CA GLN A 183 11.73 -0.86 -1.38
C GLN A 183 13.07 -0.26 -0.92
N LEU A 184 13.29 -0.21 0.39
CA LEU A 184 14.48 0.35 1.04
C LEU A 184 15.51 -0.79 1.32
N PRO A 185 16.81 -0.50 1.56
CA PRO A 185 17.45 0.81 1.74
C PRO A 185 17.80 1.52 0.43
N GLN A 186 17.17 2.67 0.19
CA GLN A 186 17.57 3.58 -0.89
C GLN A 186 18.01 4.92 -0.30
N THR A 187 19.27 5.29 -0.53
CA THR A 187 19.88 6.53 -0.03
C THR A 187 19.52 7.76 -0.87
N GLN A 188 18.80 7.59 -1.98
CA GLN A 188 18.39 8.65 -2.87
C GLN A 188 17.03 9.23 -2.44
N ALA A 189 17.05 10.40 -1.79
CA ALA A 189 15.85 11.08 -1.28
C ALA A 189 14.75 11.29 -2.35
N ASN A 190 15.12 11.44 -3.63
CA ASN A 190 14.17 11.53 -4.74
C ASN A 190 13.29 10.29 -4.88
N ILE A 191 13.77 9.10 -4.51
CA ILE A 191 13.03 7.84 -4.63
C ILE A 191 12.27 7.51 -3.33
N GLN A 192 12.81 7.89 -2.16
CA GLN A 192 12.07 7.85 -0.89
C GLN A 192 10.74 8.62 -0.97
N ASN A 193 10.69 9.75 -1.69
CA ASN A 193 9.47 10.52 -1.95
C ASN A 193 8.42 9.79 -2.83
N PHE A 194 8.75 8.66 -3.47
CA PHE A 194 7.81 7.83 -4.22
C PHE A 194 7.41 6.54 -3.47
N ALA A 195 8.09 6.19 -2.37
CA ALA A 195 7.72 5.06 -1.54
C ALA A 195 6.34 5.30 -0.86
N PHE A 196 5.53 4.25 -0.74
CA PHE A 196 4.23 4.34 -0.07
C PHE A 196 4.45 4.62 1.43
N ALA A 197 4.21 5.87 1.83
CA ALA A 197 4.34 6.34 3.19
C ALA A 197 2.99 6.31 3.93
N HIS A 198 3.03 5.91 5.19
CA HIS A 198 1.87 5.87 6.07
C HIS A 198 2.24 6.33 7.49
N ARG A 199 1.23 6.42 8.35
CA ARG A 199 1.36 6.70 9.78
C ARG A 199 0.75 5.56 10.57
N MET A 200 1.47 5.04 11.56
CA MET A 200 0.95 4.09 12.54
C MET A 200 0.84 4.77 13.90
N ILE A 201 -0.36 4.83 14.46
CA ILE A 201 -0.60 5.27 15.85
C ILE A 201 -0.62 4.02 16.72
N VAL A 202 0.20 3.99 17.77
CA VAL A 202 0.26 2.87 18.71
C VAL A 202 -0.40 3.26 20.02
N GLU A 203 -1.30 2.40 20.50
CA GLU A 203 -1.90 2.52 21.83
C GLU A 203 -1.85 1.18 22.55
N ILE A 204 -1.38 1.19 23.80
CA ILE A 204 -1.30 -0.01 24.65
C ILE A 204 -2.02 0.27 25.96
N TYR A 205 -3.03 -0.53 26.26
CA TYR A 205 -3.87 -0.43 27.45
C TYR A 205 -3.78 -1.72 28.25
N PRO A 206 -3.83 -1.72 29.59
CA PRO A 206 -4.17 -2.93 30.33
C PRO A 206 -5.60 -3.37 29.97
N VAL A 207 -5.83 -4.69 29.89
CA VAL A 207 -7.18 -5.22 29.61
C VAL A 207 -8.10 -4.90 30.79
N PRO A 208 -9.26 -4.24 30.58
CA PRO A 208 -10.19 -3.93 31.67
C PRO A 208 -10.71 -5.19 32.36
N ASN A 209 -10.81 -5.14 33.68
CA ASN A 209 -11.38 -6.21 34.49
C ASN A 209 -12.31 -5.61 35.56
N ALA A 210 -13.52 -6.15 35.69
CA ALA A 210 -14.47 -5.74 36.73
C ALA A 210 -13.90 -6.00 38.14
N ASP A 211 -13.17 -7.11 38.31
CA ASP A 211 -12.58 -7.54 39.57
C ASP A 211 -11.15 -7.00 39.78
N ALA A 212 -10.77 -5.90 39.13
CA ALA A 212 -9.41 -5.35 39.17
C ALA A 212 -8.86 -5.09 40.59
N ASN A 213 -9.75 -4.80 41.54
CA ASN A 213 -9.40 -4.59 42.96
C ASN A 213 -9.14 -5.89 43.74
N SER A 214 -9.46 -7.06 43.15
CA SER A 214 -9.16 -8.36 43.75
C SER A 214 -7.71 -8.78 43.46
N PRO A 215 -7.08 -9.61 44.32
CA PRO A 215 -5.74 -10.15 44.06
C PRO A 215 -5.60 -10.95 42.77
N SER A 216 -6.69 -11.46 42.19
CA SER A 216 -6.68 -12.19 40.92
C SER A 216 -6.93 -11.27 39.72
N GLY A 217 -7.86 -10.32 39.85
CA GLY A 217 -8.16 -9.36 38.78
C GLY A 217 -7.02 -8.37 38.56
N GLY A 218 -6.37 -7.90 39.63
CA GLY A 218 -5.17 -7.06 39.53
C GLY A 218 -4.01 -7.77 38.81
N LYS A 219 -3.86 -9.08 38.98
CA LYS A 219 -2.88 -9.89 38.21
C LYS A 219 -3.24 -9.93 36.72
N LEU A 220 -4.51 -10.02 36.36
CA LEU A 220 -4.91 -9.97 34.94
C LEU A 220 -4.62 -8.58 34.33
N VAL A 221 -4.99 -7.50 35.03
CA VAL A 221 -4.73 -6.11 34.61
C VAL A 221 -3.23 -5.80 34.44
N ASN A 222 -2.37 -6.44 35.24
CA ASN A 222 -0.91 -6.25 35.20
C ASN A 222 -0.15 -7.12 34.19
N ASN A 223 -0.81 -8.11 33.54
CA ASN A 223 -0.13 -9.05 32.63
C ASN A 223 -0.90 -9.33 31.32
N LEU A 224 -2.07 -8.71 31.10
CA LEU A 224 -2.78 -8.72 29.82
C LEU A 224 -2.97 -7.28 29.35
N HIS A 225 -2.54 -7.00 28.12
CA HIS A 225 -2.64 -5.67 27.53
C HIS A 225 -3.31 -5.74 26.13
N GLU A 226 -4.29 -4.88 25.86
CA GLU A 226 -4.75 -4.62 24.49
C GLU A 226 -3.69 -3.77 23.78
N VAL A 227 -3.04 -4.33 22.78
CA VAL A 227 -2.20 -3.58 21.83
C VAL A 227 -3.06 -3.22 20.64
N ARG A 228 -3.07 -1.93 20.26
CA ARG A 228 -3.87 -1.39 19.16
C ARG A 228 -2.99 -0.58 18.22
N LEU A 229 -2.99 -0.96 16.94
CA LEU A 229 -2.27 -0.27 15.88
C LEU A 229 -3.27 0.37 14.92
N THR A 230 -3.34 1.71 14.88
CA THR A 230 -4.19 2.44 13.92
C THR A 230 -3.34 2.99 12.79
N PHE A 231 -3.42 2.34 11.63
CA PHE A 231 -2.75 2.77 10.41
C PHE A 231 -3.57 3.86 9.70
N ARG A 232 -2.89 4.83 9.09
CA ARG A 232 -3.49 5.91 8.29
C ARG A 232 -2.65 6.27 7.08
N TRP A 233 -3.25 6.30 5.90
CA TRP A 233 -2.57 6.46 4.61
C TRP A 233 -3.47 7.10 3.53
N PRO A 234 -2.93 7.44 2.35
CA PRO A 234 -1.52 7.76 2.12
C PRO A 234 -1.07 8.91 3.03
N LEU A 235 0.20 8.96 3.40
CA LEU A 235 0.79 10.11 4.07
C LEU A 235 1.25 11.14 3.03
N TYR A 236 0.82 12.39 3.18
CA TYR A 236 1.24 13.49 2.32
C TYR A 236 2.44 14.24 2.94
N ALA A 237 3.24 14.92 2.10
CA ALA A 237 4.40 15.72 2.52
C ALA A 237 4.10 16.84 3.54
N ASN A 238 2.82 17.19 3.77
CA ASN A 238 2.37 18.12 4.80
C ASN A 238 2.01 17.44 6.15
N GLY A 239 2.38 16.16 6.33
CA GLY A 239 2.13 15.38 7.55
C GLY A 239 0.67 14.92 7.75
N LYS A 240 -0.25 15.28 6.85
CA LYS A 240 -1.64 14.80 6.88
C LYS A 240 -1.72 13.41 6.25
N SER A 241 -2.67 12.60 6.71
CA SER A 241 -3.04 11.34 6.07
C SER A 241 -4.29 11.54 5.22
N GLY A 242 -4.45 10.73 4.18
CA GLY A 242 -5.70 10.60 3.42
C GLY A 242 -6.81 9.86 4.18
N SER A 243 -7.76 9.33 3.42
CA SER A 243 -8.95 8.61 3.91
C SER A 243 -8.66 7.17 4.36
N GLY A 244 -7.55 6.56 3.92
CA GLY A 244 -7.16 5.21 4.29
C GLY A 244 -6.94 5.10 5.79
N ARG A 245 -7.69 4.21 6.45
CA ARG A 245 -7.57 3.95 7.89
C ARG A 245 -8.02 2.53 8.21
N GLN A 246 -7.13 1.76 8.85
CA GLN A 246 -7.46 0.48 9.47
C GLN A 246 -6.97 0.44 10.92
N THR A 247 -7.46 -0.52 11.70
CA THR A 247 -7.17 -0.59 13.14
C THR A 247 -7.11 -2.04 13.58
N TYR A 248 -5.90 -2.50 13.87
CA TYR A 248 -5.61 -3.85 14.32
C TYR A 248 -5.55 -3.88 15.85
N ARG A 249 -6.01 -4.98 16.43
CA ARG A 249 -6.06 -5.18 17.88
C ARG A 249 -5.60 -6.59 18.21
N THR A 250 -4.89 -6.75 19.30
CA THR A 250 -4.59 -8.06 19.86
C THR A 250 -4.42 -7.98 21.38
N ILE A 251 -4.41 -9.12 22.04
CA ILE A 251 -4.03 -9.22 23.46
C ILE A 251 -2.58 -9.70 23.51
N ALA A 252 -1.71 -8.88 24.10
CA ALA A 252 -0.37 -9.25 24.50
C ALA A 252 -0.40 -9.75 25.96
N GLY A 253 0.27 -10.87 26.22
CA GLY A 253 0.40 -11.47 27.55
C GLY A 253 1.82 -11.31 28.09
N GLY A 254 1.94 -11.28 29.41
CA GLY A 254 3.19 -11.01 30.12
C GLY A 254 3.33 -9.55 30.53
N ARG A 255 4.37 -9.25 31.29
CA ARG A 255 4.54 -7.94 31.93
C ARG A 255 5.17 -6.92 30.98
N LEU A 256 4.52 -5.77 30.81
CA LEU A 256 5.09 -4.61 30.11
C LEU A 256 6.01 -3.83 31.07
N LEU A 257 7.28 -3.66 30.70
CA LEU A 257 8.32 -3.08 31.57
C LEU A 257 9.13 -1.98 30.89
N PRO A 258 9.62 -0.96 31.64
CA PRO A 258 10.63 -0.05 31.13
C PRO A 258 11.95 -0.81 30.97
N ALA A 259 12.70 -0.45 29.93
CA ALA A 259 13.97 -1.09 29.61
C ALA A 259 15.02 -0.86 30.72
N PRO A 260 15.84 -1.88 31.08
CA PRO A 260 16.84 -1.72 32.13
C PRO A 260 17.97 -0.77 31.69
N PRO A 261 18.54 0.04 32.60
CA PRO A 261 19.73 0.86 32.33
C PRO A 261 20.87 0.01 31.74
N PRO A 262 21.64 0.51 30.74
CA PRO A 262 21.71 1.90 30.28
C PRO A 262 20.64 2.31 29.25
N SER A 263 19.63 1.48 29.00
CA SER A 263 18.56 1.79 28.04
C SER A 263 17.78 3.06 28.41
N PRO A 264 17.21 3.77 27.43
CA PRO A 264 16.31 4.90 27.68
C PRO A 264 15.10 4.51 28.57
N PRO A 265 14.77 5.26 29.63
CA PRO A 265 13.54 5.10 30.42
C PRO A 265 12.23 5.37 29.64
N LEU A 266 12.33 5.83 28.39
CA LEU A 266 11.20 5.88 27.45
C LEU A 266 11.00 4.60 26.64
N HIS A 267 11.95 3.65 26.67
CA HIS A 267 11.77 2.37 26.01
C HIS A 267 11.02 1.41 26.93
N TRP A 268 10.00 0.76 26.39
CA TRP A 268 9.24 -0.28 27.07
C TRP A 268 9.29 -1.58 26.26
N PHE A 269 9.21 -2.73 26.92
CA PHE A 269 9.19 -4.03 26.25
C PHE A 269 8.19 -4.97 26.94
N PHE A 270 7.53 -5.79 26.13
CA PHE A 270 6.79 -6.95 26.61
C PHE A 270 7.75 -8.06 27.00
N HIS A 271 7.60 -8.56 28.23
CA HIS A 271 8.29 -9.74 28.73
C HIS A 271 7.28 -10.90 28.86
N PRO A 272 7.02 -11.66 27.77
CA PRO A 272 6.08 -12.78 27.80
C PRO A 272 6.53 -13.92 28.73
N GLU A 273 7.81 -13.98 29.10
CA GLU A 273 8.34 -14.90 30.11
C GLU A 273 8.10 -14.45 31.57
N GLN A 274 7.63 -13.21 31.79
CA GLN A 274 7.44 -12.64 33.13
C GLN A 274 5.97 -12.36 33.42
N TYR A 275 5.49 -12.92 34.53
CA TYR A 275 4.15 -12.67 35.07
C TYR A 275 4.25 -12.20 36.53
N SER A 276 3.42 -11.23 36.93
CA SER A 276 3.36 -10.81 38.34
C SER A 276 2.81 -11.94 39.21
N GLN A 277 3.70 -12.57 39.98
CA GLN A 277 3.36 -13.68 40.87
C GLN A 277 2.40 -13.26 41.98
N ALA A 278 1.80 -14.25 42.64
CA ALA A 278 1.10 -14.03 43.90
C ALA A 278 2.10 -13.73 45.02
N GLN A 279 1.80 -12.68 45.79
CA GLN A 279 2.05 -12.66 47.23
C GLN A 279 0.78 -13.18 47.93
#